data_AF-A0A7H0MG64-F1
#
_entry.id   AF-A0A7H0MG64-F1
#
_cell.length_a   1.000
_cell.length_b   1.000
_cell.length_c   1.000
_cell.angle_alpha   90.00
_cell.angle_beta   90.00
_cell.angle_gamma   90.00
#
_symmetry.space_group_name_H-M   'P 1'
#
loop_
_entity.id
_entity.type
_entity.pdbx_description
1 polymer ?
#
loop_
_entity_poly.entity_id
_entity_poly.type
_entity_poly.pdbx_seq_one_letter_code
_entity_poly.pdbx_strand_id
1 'polypeptide(L)' 'MDIISSERVSEVYMVIGHAVSSLISVGKRVEKEGILKELKAAKAKAVDGMNDVYESAIRHVASEGVAASEQ' A
#
# COMPACT_ATOMS: atom_id res chain seq x y z
N MET A 1 -12.17 18.78 1.61
CA MET A 1 -11.94 17.46 0.98
C MET A 1 -10.85 17.69 -0.05
N ASP A 2 -9.60 17.56 0.38
CA ASP A 2 -8.46 17.78 -0.52
C ASP A 2 -8.48 16.69 -1.58
N ILE A 3 -8.67 17.11 -2.82
CA ILE A 3 -8.60 16.26 -3.99
C ILE A 3 -7.12 15.92 -4.17
N ILE A 4 -6.64 14.96 -3.39
CA ILE A 4 -5.56 14.10 -3.85
C ILE A 4 -6.08 13.58 -5.19
N SER A 5 -5.46 14.00 -6.29
CA SER A 5 -5.95 13.69 -7.63
C SER A 5 -6.29 12.20 -7.70
N SER A 6 -7.39 11.85 -8.37
CA SER A 6 -7.83 10.45 -8.50
C SER A 6 -6.70 9.52 -8.96
N GLU A 7 -5.72 10.06 -9.67
CA GLU A 7 -4.47 9.40 -10.07
C GLU A 7 -3.63 8.97 -8.86
N ARG A 8 -3.38 9.85 -7.89
CA ARG A 8 -2.59 9.51 -6.69
C ARG A 8 -3.30 8.50 -5.79
N VAL A 9 -4.63 8.52 -5.72
CA VAL A 9 -5.40 7.46 -5.02
C VAL A 9 -5.24 6.12 -5.75
N SER A 10 -5.29 6.12 -7.09
CA SER A 10 -5.04 4.93 -7.89
C SER A 10 -3.64 4.36 -7.66
N GLU A 11 -2.62 5.22 -7.61
CA GLU A 11 -1.22 4.81 -7.34
C GLU A 11 -1.03 4.17 -5.96
N VAL A 12 -1.70 4.69 -4.93
CA VAL A 12 -1.68 4.10 -3.57
C VAL A 12 -2.21 2.67 -3.60
N TYR A 13 -3.36 2.43 -4.24
CA TYR A 13 -3.90 1.08 -4.34
C TYR A 13 -3.07 0.17 -5.26
N MET A 14 -2.44 0.72 -6.31
CA MET A 14 -1.52 -0.05 -7.15
C MET A 14 -0.32 -0.59 -6.37
N VAL A 15 0.33 0.23 -5.54
CA VAL A 15 1.48 -0.25 -4.76
C VAL A 15 1.06 -1.22 -3.65
N ILE A 16 -0.14 -1.07 -3.08
CA ILE A 16 -0.72 -2.06 -2.15
C ILE A 16 -0.98 -3.38 -2.88
N GLY A 17 -1.62 -3.33 -4.05
CA GLY A 17 -1.90 -4.50 -4.88
C GLY A 17 -0.62 -5.24 -5.26
N HIS A 18 0.43 -4.51 -5.66
CA HIS A 18 1.75 -5.09 -5.91
C HIS A 18 2.32 -5.79 -4.67
N ALA A 19 2.25 -5.18 -3.48
CA ALA A 19 2.73 -5.79 -2.24
C ALA A 19 1.98 -7.10 -1.93
N VAL A 20 0.66 -7.12 -2.12
CA VAL A 20 -0.17 -8.33 -1.96
C VAL A 20 0.22 -9.40 -2.98
N SER A 21 0.32 -9.05 -4.27
CA SER A 21 0.73 -9.97 -5.33
C SER A 21 2.13 -10.54 -5.09
N SER A 22 3.08 -9.73 -4.59
CA SER A 22 4.42 -10.17 -4.20
C SER A 22 4.35 -11.29 -3.17
N LEU A 23 3.60 -11.11 -2.08
CA LEU A 23 3.42 -12.13 -1.04
C LEU A 23 2.82 -13.43 -1.59
N ILE A 24 1.78 -13.32 -2.43
CA ILE A 24 1.14 -14.48 -3.07
C ILE A 24 2.15 -15.24 -3.94
N SER A 25 2.90 -14.53 -4.78
CA SER A 25 3.84 -15.13 -5.72
C SER A 25 4.95 -15.96 -5.05
N VAL A 26 5.33 -15.60 -3.82
CA VAL A 26 6.33 -16.31 -3.02
C VAL A 26 5.71 -17.25 -1.98
N GLY A 27 4.40 -17.49 -2.05
CA GLY A 27 3.67 -18.40 -1.16
C GLY A 27 3.60 -17.94 0.30
N LYS A 28 3.78 -16.64 0.58
CA LYS A 28 3.63 -16.08 1.92
C LYS A 28 2.18 -15.70 2.18
N ARG A 29 1.78 -15.79 3.44
CA ARG A 29 0.46 -15.34 3.88
C ARG A 29 0.29 -13.83 3.65
N VAL A 30 -0.87 -13.44 3.13
CA VAL A 30 -1.25 -12.04 2.95
C VAL A 30 -1.85 -11.55 4.25
N GLU A 31 -1.02 -10.93 5.07
CA GLU A 31 -1.38 -10.36 6.37
C GLU A 31 -0.75 -8.98 6.54
N LYS A 32 -1.36 -8.16 7.41
CA LYS A 32 -1.06 -6.72 7.53
C LYS A 32 0.43 -6.45 7.69
N GLU A 33 1.10 -7.19 8.57
CA GLU A 33 2.53 -7.06 8.85
C GLU A 33 3.37 -7.39 7.61
N GLY A 34 2.97 -8.41 6.85
CA GLY A 34 3.60 -8.79 5.59
C GLY A 34 3.51 -7.69 4.54
N ILE A 35 2.31 -7.13 4.35
CA ILE A 35 2.08 -6.03 3.39
C ILE A 35 2.89 -4.80 3.80
N LEU A 36 2.88 -4.42 5.09
CA LEU A 36 3.68 -3.30 5.59
C LEU A 36 5.18 -3.50 5.39
N LYS A 37 5.68 -4.74 5.53
CA LYS A 37 7.09 -5.06 5.30
C LYS A 37 7.47 -4.88 3.83
N GLU A 38 6.66 -5.38 2.92
CA GLU A 38 6.88 -5.22 1.46
C GLU A 38 6.83 -3.74 1.06
N LEU A 39 5.84 -2.97 1.55
CA LEU A 39 5.72 -1.54 1.27
C LEU A 39 6.91 -0.73 1.79
N LYS A 40 7.39 -1.01 3.01
CA LYS A 40 8.57 -0.34 3.57
C LYS A 40 9.85 -0.67 2.79
N ALA A 41 10.00 -1.92 2.36
CA ALA A 41 11.15 -2.36 1.56
C ALA A 41 11.13 -1.71 0.17
N ALA A 42 9.95 -1.58 -0.45
CA ALA A 42 9.79 -0.91 -1.73
C ALA A 42 10.03 0.60 -1.62
N LYS A 43 9.52 1.26 -0.56
CA LYS A 43 9.79 2.68 -0.27
C LYS A 43 11.28 2.98 -0.21
N ALA A 44 12.07 2.13 0.45
CA ALA A 44 13.52 2.33 0.57
C ALA A 44 14.27 2.28 -0.77
N LYS A 45 13.64 1.76 -1.83
CA LYS A 45 14.19 1.65 -3.19
C LYS A 45 13.49 2.59 -4.18
N ALA A 46 12.49 3.34 -3.74
CA ALA A 46 11.67 4.19 -4.59
C ALA A 46 12.50 5.38 -5.10
N VAL A 47 12.30 5.73 -6.36
CA VAL A 47 12.83 6.97 -6.94
C VAL A 47 12.02 8.18 -6.46
N ASP A 48 12.63 9.35 -6.55
CA ASP A 48 11.99 10.61 -6.15
C ASP A 48 10.66 10.80 -6.91
N GLY A 49 9.59 11.16 -6.18
CA GLY A 49 8.21 11.23 -6.70
C GLY A 49 7.27 10.09 -6.24
N MET A 50 7.77 8.90 -5.92
CA MET A 50 6.95 7.78 -5.41
C MET A 50 6.94 7.68 -3.88
N ASN A 51 7.78 8.45 -3.20
CA ASN A 51 7.93 8.39 -1.74
C ASN A 51 6.60 8.67 -1.02
N ASP A 52 5.87 9.70 -1.45
CA ASP A 52 4.58 10.09 -0.87
C ASP A 52 3.48 9.04 -1.08
N VAL A 53 3.51 8.35 -2.23
CA VAL A 53 2.59 7.25 -2.55
C VAL A 53 2.82 6.09 -1.59
N TYR A 54 4.08 5.69 -1.39
CA TYR A 54 4.42 4.63 -0.44
C TYR A 54 4.12 5.03 1.01
N GLU A 55 4.35 6.29 1.41
CA GLU A 55 3.95 6.76 2.73
C GLU A 55 2.44 6.69 2.95
N SER A 56 1.66 7.12 1.95
CA SER A 56 0.21 7.08 1.99
C SER A 56 -0.31 5.65 2.05
N ALA A 57 0.26 4.74 1.27
CA ALA A 57 -0.05 3.30 1.32
C ALA A 57 0.27 2.67 2.68
N ILE A 58 1.45 2.98 3.25
CA ILE A 58 1.84 2.50 4.57
C ILE A 58 0.87 3.00 5.63
N ARG A 59 0.50 4.30 5.60
CA ARG A 59 -0.48 4.87 6.54
C ARG A 59 -1.84 4.22 6.37
N HIS A 60 -2.31 4.01 5.14
CA HIS A 60 -3.59 3.38 4.87
C HIS A 60 -3.66 1.96 5.47
N VAL A 61 -2.68 1.11 5.16
CA VAL A 61 -2.61 -0.26 5.69
C VAL A 61 -2.39 -0.29 7.21
N ALA A 62 -1.63 0.66 7.76
CA ALA A 62 -1.33 0.74 9.19
C ALA A 62 -2.54 1.21 10.02
N SER A 63 -3.26 2.23 9.54
CA SER A 63 -4.38 2.85 10.24
C SER A 63 -5.68 2.05 10.11
N GLU A 64 -5.88 1.36 8.98
CA GLU A 64 -7.12 0.63 8.70
C GLU A 64 -6.77 -0.70 8.01
N GLY A 65 -6.76 -1.79 8.78
CA GLY A 65 -7.10 -3.07 8.15
C GLY A 65 -8.56 -2.93 7.78
N VAL A 66 -8.84 -2.68 6.49
CA VAL A 66 -10.15 -2.49 5.85
C VAL A 66 -11.28 -2.63 6.87
N ALA A 67 -11.78 -1.51 7.39
CA ALA A 67 -13.08 -1.55 8.03
C ALA A 67 -14.04 -2.02 6.95
N ALA A 68 -14.38 -3.31 6.96
CA ALA A 68 -15.56 -3.84 6.29
C ALA A 68 -16.76 -3.21 7.01
N SER A 69 -17.00 -1.94 6.71
CA SER A 69 -18.28 -1.28 6.92
C SER A 69 -18.99 -1.39 5.58
N GLU A 70 -19.60 -2.55 5.34
CA GLU A 70 -20.79 -2.61 4.52
C GLU A 70 -21.94 -2.96 5.47
N GLN A 71 -22.89 -2.02 5.49
CA GLN A 71 -24.16 -2.04 6.22
C GLN A 71 -25.14 -3.05 5.62
#